data_AF-A0AA39JMD1-F1
#
_entry.id   AF-A0AA39JMD1-F1
#
_cell.length_a   1.000
_cell.length_b   1.000
_cell.length_c   1.000
_cell.angle_alpha   90.00
_cell.angle_beta   90.00
_cell.angle_gamma   90.00
#
_symmetry.space_group_name_H-M   'P 1'
#
loop_
_entity.id
_entity.type
_entity.pdbx_description
1 polymer ?
#
loop_
_entity_poly.entity_id
_entity_poly.type
_entity_poly.pdbx_seq_one_letter_code
_entity_poly.pdbx_strand_id
1 'polypeptide(L)'
;RVPKFGHYTIWKFTKDASALKQMAACDFEDLLQCSLPCFEGLLPTAADNKIVQDLLFILSTWHRFAKLQIHTDTMLNIFSGVMKEAG
;
A
#
# COMPACT_ATOMS: atom_id res chain seq x y z
N ARG A 1 14.65 -7.88 -7.53
CA ARG A 1 13.41 -8.67 -7.73
C ARG A 1 12.98 -9.20 -6.37
N VAL A 2 11.80 -8.80 -5.88
CA VAL A 2 11.31 -9.19 -4.54
C VAL A 2 10.98 -10.70 -4.55
N PRO A 3 11.46 -11.49 -3.58
CA PRO A 3 11.12 -12.91 -3.47
C PRO A 3 9.63 -13.09 -3.11
N LYS A 4 9.06 -14.24 -3.46
CA LYS A 4 7.65 -14.53 -3.20
C LYS A 4 7.42 -14.63 -1.68
N PHE A 5 6.52 -13.83 -1.13
CA PHE A 5 6.10 -13.95 0.26
C PHE A 5 5.06 -15.06 0.41
N GLY A 6 5.50 -16.22 0.92
CA GLY A 6 4.62 -17.33 1.25
C GLY A 6 3.83 -17.90 0.07
N HIS A 7 2.92 -18.83 0.35
CA HIS A 7 2.18 -19.58 -0.67
C HIS A 7 0.67 -19.25 -0.69
N TYR A 8 0.21 -18.29 0.13
CA TYR A 8 -1.22 -18.15 0.43
C TYR A 8 -1.77 -16.72 0.60
N THR A 9 -0.94 -15.65 0.55
CA THR A 9 -1.44 -14.29 0.85
C THR A 9 -1.20 -13.26 -0.27
N ILE A 10 -0.01 -13.24 -0.87
CA ILE A 10 0.35 -12.26 -1.93
C ILE A 10 0.37 -12.97 -3.30
N TRP A 11 -0.41 -12.47 -4.25
CA TRP A 11 -0.48 -13.01 -5.61
C TRP A 11 0.77 -12.69 -6.43
N LYS A 12 0.94 -13.41 -7.54
CA LYS A 12 2.07 -13.17 -8.45
C LYS A 12 1.87 -11.83 -9.18
N PHE A 13 2.82 -10.92 -9.00
CA PHE A 13 2.87 -9.70 -9.79
C PHE A 13 3.03 -9.98 -11.29
N THR A 14 2.44 -9.10 -12.11
CA THR A 14 2.63 -9.08 -13.55
C THR A 14 4.09 -8.76 -13.91
N LYS A 15 4.49 -9.02 -15.15
CA LYS A 15 5.87 -8.79 -15.60
C LYS A 15 6.29 -7.32 -15.43
N ASP A 16 5.35 -6.39 -15.60
CA ASP A 16 5.58 -4.94 -15.54
C ASP A 16 4.69 -4.28 -14.48
N ALA A 17 5.03 -4.47 -13.20
CA ALA A 17 4.31 -3.87 -12.09
C ALA A 17 4.31 -2.33 -12.13
N SER A 18 5.36 -1.69 -12.64
CA SER A 18 5.46 -0.23 -12.74
C SER A 18 4.51 0.37 -13.77
N ALA A 19 4.04 -0.40 -14.75
CA ALA A 19 3.11 0.09 -15.76
C ALA A 19 1.68 0.23 -15.23
N LEU A 20 1.35 -0.48 -14.13
CA LEU A 20 0.03 -0.51 -13.49
C LEU A 20 -1.14 -0.76 -14.47
N LYS A 21 -0.86 -1.40 -15.61
CA LYS A 21 -1.82 -1.62 -16.70
C LYS A 21 -2.54 -2.95 -16.49
N GLN A 22 -3.86 -2.97 -16.70
CA GLN A 22 -4.71 -4.17 -16.61
C GLN A 22 -4.61 -4.90 -15.25
N MET A 23 -4.53 -4.15 -14.16
CA MET A 23 -4.49 -4.73 -12.82
C MET A 23 -5.89 -4.84 -12.22
N ALA A 24 -6.20 -5.97 -11.59
CA ALA A 24 -7.36 -6.07 -10.73
C ALA A 24 -7.09 -5.36 -9.40
N ALA A 25 -8.16 -4.99 -8.68
CA ALA A 25 -8.04 -4.36 -7.36
C ALA A 25 -7.20 -5.19 -6.38
N CYS A 26 -7.30 -6.53 -6.44
CA CYS A 26 -6.49 -7.43 -5.62
C CYS A 26 -4.99 -7.32 -5.93
N ASP A 27 -4.61 -7.24 -7.21
CA ASP A 27 -3.19 -7.13 -7.60
C ASP A 27 -2.60 -5.79 -7.13
N PHE A 28 -3.42 -4.73 -7.11
CA PHE A 28 -3.02 -3.41 -6.63
C PHE A 28 -2.79 -3.39 -5.12
N GLU A 29 -3.64 -4.08 -4.37
CA GLU A 29 -3.47 -4.25 -2.93
C GLU A 29 -2.17 -4.98 -2.59
N ASP A 30 -1.88 -6.07 -3.31
CA ASP A 30 -0.66 -6.86 -3.09
C ASP A 30 0.61 -6.04 -3.41
N LEU A 31 0.55 -5.18 -4.45
CA LEU A 31 1.62 -4.23 -4.74
C LEU A 31 1.79 -3.21 -3.61
N LEU A 32 0.69 -2.65 -3.08
CA LEU A 32 0.75 -1.71 -1.96
C LEU A 32 1.41 -2.33 -0.73
N GLN A 33 1.05 -3.56 -0.38
CA GLN A 33 1.64 -4.27 0.77
C GLN A 33 3.14 -4.51 0.60
N CYS A 34 3.61 -4.75 -0.63
CA CYS A 34 5.02 -4.98 -0.91
C CYS A 34 5.82 -3.70 -1.20
N SER A 35 5.15 -2.55 -1.37
CA SER A 35 5.80 -1.32 -1.83
C SER A 35 6.68 -0.67 -0.78
N LEU A 36 6.24 -0.62 0.49
CA LEU A 36 6.98 0.00 1.61
C LEU A 36 8.47 -0.39 1.67
N PRO A 37 8.84 -1.69 1.77
CA PRO A 37 10.25 -2.09 1.78
C PRO A 37 10.96 -1.94 0.42
N CYS A 38 10.22 -1.80 -0.69
CA CYS A 38 10.82 -1.60 -2.02
C CYS A 38 11.24 -0.15 -2.28
N PHE A 39 10.56 0.80 -1.66
CA PHE A 39 10.86 2.23 -1.77
C PHE A 39 11.81 2.71 -0.66
N GLU A 40 12.18 1.84 0.29
CA GLU A 40 13.15 2.17 1.33
C GLU A 40 14.55 2.41 0.74
N GLY A 41 15.05 3.64 0.83
CA GLY A 41 16.37 4.02 0.31
C GLY A 41 16.46 4.10 -1.22
N LEU A 42 15.33 4.07 -1.93
CA LEU A 42 15.31 4.09 -3.39
C LEU A 42 15.63 5.48 -3.97
N LEU A 43 15.13 6.54 -3.32
CA LEU A 43 15.32 7.92 -3.77
C LEU A 43 16.65 8.49 -3.26
N PRO A 44 17.29 9.38 -4.03
CA PRO A 44 18.61 9.93 -3.69
C PRO A 44 18.57 10.84 -2.46
N THR A 45 17.43 11.49 -2.18
CA THR A 45 17.26 12.37 -1.02
C THR A 45 16.55 11.63 0.10
N ALA A 46 17.07 11.72 1.32
CA ALA A 46 16.41 11.19 2.51
C ALA A 46 15.03 11.83 2.77
N ALA A 47 14.86 13.11 2.39
CA ALA A 47 13.59 13.82 2.49
C ALA A 47 12.51 13.21 1.57
N ASP A 48 12.86 12.97 0.30
CA ASP A 48 11.92 12.41 -0.68
C ASP A 48 11.54 10.97 -0.32
N ASN A 49 12.51 10.16 0.14
CA ASN A 49 12.23 8.81 0.63
C ASN A 49 11.23 8.84 1.80
N LYS A 50 11.39 9.78 2.74
CA LYS A 50 10.48 9.91 3.87
C LYS A 50 9.06 10.26 3.40
N ILE A 51 8.93 11.25 2.51
CA ILE A 51 7.63 11.67 1.98
C ILE A 51 6.93 10.50 1.25
N VAL A 52 7.67 9.75 0.43
CA VAL A 52 7.11 8.60 -0.30
C VAL A 52 6.75 7.47 0.66
N GLN A 53 7.56 7.18 1.67
CA GLN A 53 7.23 6.17 2.69
C GLN A 53 5.99 6.55 3.49
N ASP A 54 5.88 7.82 3.91
CA ASP A 54 4.71 8.34 4.64
C ASP A 54 3.45 8.24 3.78
N LEU A 55 3.54 8.62 2.49
CA LEU A 55 2.42 8.51 1.55
C LEU A 55 1.98 7.06 1.31
N LEU A 56 2.93 6.14 1.11
CA LEU A 56 2.64 4.71 0.94
C LEU A 56 2.02 4.13 2.21
N PHE A 57 2.46 4.57 3.38
CA PHE A 57 1.89 4.17 4.66
C PHE A 57 0.43 4.64 4.80
N ILE A 58 0.15 5.93 4.54
CA ILE A 58 -1.21 6.49 4.57
C ILE A 58 -2.13 5.75 3.58
N LEU A 59 -1.66 5.53 2.34
CA LEU A 59 -2.43 4.88 1.29
C LEU A 59 -2.73 3.41 1.60
N SER A 60 -1.74 2.66 2.09
CA SER A 60 -1.93 1.26 2.49
C SER A 60 -2.88 1.13 3.68
N THR A 61 -2.81 2.07 4.63
CA THR A 61 -3.68 2.15 5.80
C THR A 61 -5.11 2.43 5.37
N TRP A 62 -5.32 3.47 4.54
CA TRP A 62 -6.62 3.79 3.97
C TRP A 62 -7.24 2.61 3.22
N HIS A 63 -6.47 1.97 2.33
CA HIS A 63 -6.96 0.84 1.54
C HIS A 63 -7.34 -0.35 2.41
N ARG A 64 -6.55 -0.64 3.45
CA ARG A 64 -6.85 -1.71 4.42
C ARG A 64 -8.14 -1.43 5.16
N PHE A 65 -8.37 -0.20 5.62
CA PHE A 65 -9.62 0.19 6.27
C PHE A 65 -10.81 0.12 5.31
N ALA A 66 -10.67 0.60 4.08
CA ALA A 66 -11.72 0.53 3.06
C ALA A 66 -12.15 -0.92 2.74
N LYS A 67 -11.19 -1.86 2.79
CA LYS A 67 -11.44 -3.28 2.57
C LYS A 67 -12.13 -3.98 3.75
N LEU A 68 -11.90 -3.51 4.98
CA LEU A 68 -12.51 -4.07 6.19
C LEU A 68 -13.96 -3.60 6.30
N GLN A 69 -14.87 -4.29 5.59
CA GLN A 69 -16.32 -4.00 5.54
C GLN A 69 -17.08 -4.20 6.88
N ILE A 70 -16.41 -4.61 7.95
CA ILE A 70 -16.98 -4.66 9.31
C ILE A 70 -16.28 -3.61 10.16
N HIS A 71 -16.92 -2.45 10.29
CA HIS A 71 -16.38 -1.37 11.09
C HIS A 71 -16.94 -1.42 12.51
N THR A 72 -16.05 -1.52 13.50
CA THR A 72 -16.34 -1.09 14.87
C THR A 72 -16.21 0.44 14.94
N ASP A 73 -16.91 1.11 15.85
CA ASP A 73 -16.86 2.59 16.02
C ASP A 73 -15.42 3.13 16.13
N THR A 74 -14.52 2.37 16.74
CA THR A 74 -13.09 2.71 16.82
C THR A 74 -12.40 2.74 15.45
N MET A 75 -12.74 1.82 14.55
CA MET A 75 -12.16 1.79 13.19
C MET A 75 -12.68 2.94 12.33
N LEU A 76 -13.94 3.35 12.51
CA LEU A 76 -14.50 4.52 11.81
C LEU A 76 -13.78 5.81 12.23
N ASN A 77 -13.49 5.97 13.51
CA ASN A 77 -12.74 7.12 14.00
C ASN A 77 -11.33 7.18 13.40
N ILE A 78 -10.60 6.06 13.38
CA ILE A 78 -9.26 5.99 12.78
C ILE A 78 -9.34 6.25 11.27
N PHE A 79 -10.31 5.64 10.58
CA PHE A 79 -10.51 5.85 9.14
C PHE A 79 -10.80 7.32 8.82
N SER A 80 -11.64 8.00 9.61
CA SER A 80 -11.91 9.44 9.44
C SER A 80 -10.67 10.32 9.64
N GLY A 81 -9.72 9.90 10.47
CA GLY A 81 -8.43 10.57 10.64
C GLY A 81 -7.56 10.40 9.40
N VAL A 82 -7.38 9.16 8.95
CA VAL A 82 -6.58 8.84 7.74
C VAL A 82 -7.15 9.53 6.49
N MET A 83 -8.48 9.61 6.36
CA MET A 83 -9.14 10.34 5.27
C MET A 83 -8.82 11.84 5.24
N LYS A 84 -8.52 12.46 6.39
CA LYS A 84 -8.12 13.88 6.47
C LYS A 84 -6.65 14.10 6.16
N GLU A 85 -5.81 13.07 6.29
CA GLU A 85 -4.39 13.13 5.98
C GLU A 85 -4.13 12.82 4.50
N ALA A 86 -5.04 12.08 3.86
CA ALA A 86 -4.94 11.69 2.47
C ALA A 86 -5.43 12.74 1.45
N GLY A 87 -6.07 13.83 1.89
CA GLY A 87 -6.63 14.89 1.02
C GLY A 87 -6.45 16.28 1.61
#